data_AF-A0A651HJG7-F1
#
_entry.id   AF-A0A651HJG7-F1
#
_cell.length_a   1.000
_cell.length_b   1.000
_cell.length_c   1.000
_cell.angle_alpha   90.00
_cell.angle_beta   90.00
_cell.angle_gamma   90.00
#
_symmetry.space_group_name_H-M   'P 1'
#
loop_
_entity.id
_entity.type
_entity.pdbx_description
1 polymer ?
#
loop_
_entity_poly.entity_id
_entity_poly.type
_entity_poly.pdbx_seq_one_letter_code
_entity_poly.pdbx_strand_id
1 'polypeptide(L)'
;MQNEAHASPPYMFIWGVLAVLMFAKVGVSLVGMPQWMSIFLLVTISLVSALLVALYYMHLRFEPKKLWVLAAVPIPLIFILILVVIQEFR
;
A
#
# COMPACT_ATOMS: atom_id res chain seq x y z
N MET A 1 -34.29 21.48 6.38
CA MET A 1 -33.67 20.67 5.31
C MET A 1 -32.44 21.42 4.82
N GLN A 2 -31.34 21.38 5.56
CA GLN A 2 -30.04 21.90 5.11
C GLN A 2 -29.22 20.69 4.69
N ASN A 3 -29.28 20.38 3.39
CA ASN A 3 -28.31 19.48 2.78
C ASN A 3 -27.03 20.29 2.60
N GLU A 4 -26.24 20.41 3.66
CA GLU A 4 -24.85 20.77 3.52
C GLU A 4 -24.19 19.62 2.77
N ALA A 5 -24.03 19.80 1.46
CA ALA A 5 -23.25 18.92 0.62
C ALA A 5 -21.79 19.03 1.06
N HIS A 6 -21.45 18.38 2.17
CA HIS A 6 -20.07 18.15 2.56
C HIS A 6 -19.45 17.33 1.42
N ALA A 7 -18.74 18.03 0.53
CA ALA A 7 -17.93 17.42 -0.52
C ALA A 7 -16.95 16.49 0.18
N SER A 8 -17.36 15.23 0.32
CA SER A 8 -16.60 14.23 1.04
C SER A 8 -15.26 14.14 0.33
N PRO A 9 -14.13 14.26 1.05
CA PRO A 9 -12.82 14.11 0.44
C PRO A 9 -12.82 12.82 -0.41
N PRO A 10 -12.08 12.76 -1.53
CA PRO A 10 -12.16 11.68 -2.52
C PRO A 10 -11.67 10.29 -2.01
N TYR A 11 -11.74 10.04 -0.70
CA TYR A 11 -11.50 8.79 -0.01
C TYR A 11 -12.30 7.62 -0.59
N MET A 12 -13.59 7.81 -0.92
CA MET A 12 -14.42 6.77 -1.56
C MET A 12 -13.89 6.39 -2.94
N PHE A 13 -13.32 7.33 -3.69
CA PHE A 13 -12.68 7.04 -4.97
C PHE A 13 -11.42 6.20 -4.78
N ILE A 14 -10.56 6.59 -3.83
CA ILE A 14 -9.30 5.88 -3.54
C ILE A 14 -9.58 4.49 -2.96
N TRP A 15 -10.65 4.35 -2.16
CA TRP A 15 -11.15 3.06 -1.70
C TRP A 15 -11.49 2.15 -2.88
N GLY A 16 -12.25 2.66 -3.86
CA GLY A 16 -12.59 1.93 -5.08
C GLY A 16 -11.35 1.50 -5.86
N VAL A 17 -10.36 2.39 -6.00
CA VAL A 17 -9.07 2.05 -6.63
C VAL A 17 -8.35 0.93 -5.87
N LEU A 18 -8.26 0.99 -4.54
CA LEU A 18 -7.66 -0.06 -3.72
C LEU A 18 -8.40 -1.40 -3.87
N ALA A 19 -9.73 -1.38 -3.95
CA ALA A 19 -10.54 -2.57 -4.19
C ALA A 19 -10.23 -3.19 -5.56
N VAL A 20 -10.11 -2.38 -6.61
CA VAL A 20 -9.71 -2.86 -7.94
C VAL A 20 -8.30 -3.45 -7.93
N LEU A 21 -7.34 -2.80 -7.24
CA LEU A 21 -5.99 -3.35 -7.08
C LEU A 21 -6.00 -4.68 -6.30
N MET A 22 -6.93 -4.86 -5.37
CA MET A 22 -7.11 -6.13 -4.66
C MET A 22 -7.58 -7.24 -5.60
N PHE A 23 -8.61 -6.99 -6.41
CA PHE A 23 -9.05 -7.93 -7.43
C PHE A 23 -7.98 -8.22 -8.48
N ALA A 24 -7.20 -7.21 -8.88
CA ALA A 24 -6.08 -7.40 -9.79
C ALA A 24 -5.05 -8.39 -9.23
N LYS A 25 -4.69 -8.30 -7.95
CA LYS A 25 -3.78 -9.28 -7.30
C LYS A 25 -4.34 -10.70 -7.35
N VAL A 26 -5.64 -10.87 -7.09
CA VAL A 26 -6.31 -12.17 -7.19
C VAL A 26 -6.24 -12.68 -8.63
N GLY A 27 -6.54 -11.83 -9.62
CA GLY A 27 -6.44 -12.17 -11.04
C GLY A 27 -5.05 -12.64 -11.43
N VAL A 28 -3.99 -11.92 -11.01
CA VAL A 28 -2.60 -12.31 -11.26
C VAL A 28 -2.27 -13.68 -10.68
N SER A 29 -2.83 -14.00 -9.51
CA SER A 29 -2.65 -15.30 -8.87
C SER A 29 -3.40 -16.44 -9.58
N LEU A 30 -4.52 -16.14 -10.27
CA LEU A 30 -5.37 -17.15 -10.92
C LEU A 30 -4.94 -17.47 -12.36
N VAL A 31 -4.33 -16.52 -13.07
CA VAL A 31 -3.96 -16.67 -14.48
C VAL A 31 -2.78 -17.65 -14.68
N GLY A 32 -2.08 -18.08 -13.61
CA GLY A 32 -1.03 -19.10 -13.71
C GLY A 32 0.19 -18.63 -14.51
N MET A 33 0.58 -17.37 -14.35
CA MET A 33 1.73 -16.75 -15.03
C MET A 33 3.08 -17.33 -14.54
N PRO A 34 4.16 -17.14 -15.32
CA PRO A 34 5.51 -17.47 -14.88
C PRO A 34 5.84 -16.80 -13.54
N GLN A 35 6.41 -17.58 -12.61
CA GLN A 35 6.60 -17.18 -11.22
C GLN A 35 7.29 -15.81 -11.06
N TRP A 36 8.34 -15.54 -11.84
CA TRP A 36 9.05 -14.26 -11.81
C TRP A 36 8.18 -13.07 -12.21
N MET A 37 7.32 -13.25 -13.21
CA MET A 37 6.40 -12.21 -13.69
C MET A 37 5.29 -11.96 -12.68
N SER A 38 4.73 -13.03 -12.09
CA SER A 38 3.74 -12.91 -11.01
C SER A 38 4.31 -12.19 -9.80
N ILE A 39 5.52 -12.54 -9.36
CA ILE A 39 6.18 -11.87 -8.22
C ILE A 39 6.36 -10.39 -8.52
N PHE A 40 6.93 -10.05 -9.67
CA PHE A 40 7.17 -8.65 -10.04
C PHE A 40 5.87 -7.85 -10.03
N LEU A 41 4.82 -8.36 -10.68
CA LEU A 41 3.53 -7.68 -10.79
C LEU A 41 2.84 -7.52 -9.43
N LEU A 42 2.85 -8.57 -8.59
CA LEU A 42 2.28 -8.53 -7.23
C LEU A 42 3.03 -7.53 -6.34
N VAL A 43 4.36 -7.47 -6.43
CA VAL A 43 5.18 -6.52 -5.68
C VAL A 43 4.88 -5.09 -6.12
N THR A 44 4.82 -4.84 -7.44
CA THR A 44 4.45 -3.51 -7.97
C THR A 44 3.06 -3.08 -7.51
N ILE A 45 2.05 -3.95 -7.60
CA ILE A 45 0.68 -3.62 -7.15
C ILE A 45 0.65 -3.36 -5.63
N SER A 46 1.43 -4.11 -4.85
CA SER A 46 1.51 -3.94 -3.39
C SER A 46 2.17 -2.62 -3.01
N LEU A 47 3.25 -2.23 -3.70
CA LEU A 47 3.91 -0.93 -3.51
C LEU A 47 2.98 0.25 -3.83
N VAL A 48 2.26 0.18 -4.95
CA VAL A 48 1.28 1.21 -5.33
C VAL A 48 0.16 1.30 -4.30
N SER A 49 -0.35 0.16 -3.84
CA SER A 49 -1.39 0.11 -2.79
C SER A 49 -0.90 0.77 -1.50
N ALA A 50 0.31 0.44 -1.05
CA ALA A 50 0.91 1.00 0.15
C ALA A 50 1.12 2.53 0.04
N LEU A 51 1.57 3.00 -1.13
CA LEU A 51 1.70 4.43 -1.41
C LEU A 51 0.36 5.16 -1.39
N LEU A 52 -0.69 4.56 -1.96
CA LEU A 52 -2.04 5.13 -1.95
C LEU A 52 -2.58 5.26 -0.52
N VAL A 53 -2.40 4.22 0.29
CA VAL A 53 -2.79 4.23 1.71
C VAL A 53 -1.98 5.29 2.48
N ALA A 54 -0.66 5.33 2.30
CA ALA A 54 0.20 6.31 2.97
C ALA A 54 -0.21 7.75 2.61
N LEU A 55 -0.37 8.06 1.34
CA LEU A 55 -0.66 9.42 0.89
C LEU A 55 -2.07 9.90 1.27
N TYR A 56 -3.07 9.02 1.19
CA TYR A 56 -4.47 9.44 1.29
C TYR A 56 -5.20 8.99 2.55
N TYR A 57 -4.86 7.84 3.12
CA TYR A 57 -5.51 7.31 4.33
C TYR A 57 -4.75 7.67 5.60
N MET A 58 -3.40 7.70 5.55
CA MET A 58 -2.57 8.15 6.67
C MET A 58 -2.40 9.68 6.72
N HIS A 59 -3.16 10.44 5.91
CA HIS A 59 -3.13 11.91 5.82
C HIS A 59 -1.75 12.56 5.53
N LEU A 60 -0.70 11.79 5.20
CA LEU A 60 0.65 12.30 4.94
C LEU A 60 0.74 13.35 3.81
N ARG A 61 -0.23 13.38 2.89
CA ARG A 61 -0.29 14.40 1.83
C ARG A 61 -0.66 15.80 2.35
N PHE A 62 -1.42 15.88 3.45
CA PHE A 62 -2.02 17.13 3.94
C PHE A 62 -1.40 17.65 5.25
N GLU A 63 -0.39 16.95 5.79
CA GLU A 63 0.20 17.21 7.10
C GLU A 63 1.73 17.41 7.05
N PRO A 64 2.36 17.98 8.11
CA PRO A 64 3.77 18.37 8.05
C PRO A 64 4.74 17.18 7.89
N LYS A 65 5.88 17.45 7.23
CA LYS A 65 6.98 16.50 6.90
C LYS A 65 7.48 15.63 8.07
N LYS A 66 7.14 15.96 9.32
CA LYS A 66 7.50 15.18 10.51
C LYS A 66 6.78 13.83 10.58
N LEU A 67 5.56 13.72 10.07
CA LEU A 67 4.80 12.45 10.06
C LEU A 67 5.35 11.44 9.03
N TRP A 68 6.01 11.93 7.98
CA TRP A 68 6.75 11.09 7.04
C TRP A 68 7.87 10.31 7.71
N VAL A 69 8.59 10.94 8.65
CA VAL A 69 9.66 10.27 9.41
C VAL A 69 9.06 9.17 10.28
N LEU A 70 7.95 9.44 10.97
CA LEU A 70 7.28 8.46 11.83
C LEU A 70 6.78 7.24 11.03
N ALA A 71 6.19 7.47 9.84
CA ALA A 71 5.76 6.40 8.95
C ALA A 71 6.93 5.57 8.39
N ALA A 72 8.12 6.16 8.28
CA ALA A 72 9.32 5.49 7.80
C ALA A 72 10.06 4.68 8.87
N VAL A 73 9.86 4.95 10.17
CA VAL A 73 10.48 4.20 11.30
C VAL A 73 10.36 2.67 11.20
N PRO A 74 9.20 2.08 10.85
CA PRO A 74 9.09 0.62 10.79
C PRO A 74 9.88 -0.01 9.63
N ILE A 75 10.23 0.74 8.59
CA ILE A 75 10.91 0.21 7.40
C ILE A 75 12.30 -0.38 7.72
N PRO A 76 13.24 0.36 8.36
CA PRO A 76 14.54 -0.21 8.72
C PRO A 76 14.40 -1.35 9.74
N LEU A 77 13.41 -1.30 10.63
CA LEU A 77 13.16 -2.37 11.59
C LEU A 77 12.77 -3.68 10.87
N ILE A 78 11.85 -3.62 9.91
CA ILE A 78 11.47 -4.76 9.06
C ILE A 78 12.68 -5.27 8.28
N PHE A 79 13.50 -4.37 7.73
CA PHE A 79 14.69 -4.76 6.98
C PHE A 79 15.69 -5.53 7.84
N ILE A 80 15.99 -5.05 9.05
CA ILE A 80 16.85 -5.74 10.01
C ILE A 80 16.25 -7.10 10.37
N LEU A 81 14.93 -7.15 10.64
CA LEU A 81 14.25 -8.40 11.00
C LEU A 81 14.38 -9.45 9.90
N ILE A 82 14.18 -9.07 8.63
CA ILE A 82 14.34 -9.97 7.49
C ILE A 82 15.78 -10.50 7.40
N LEU A 83 16.79 -9.63 7.58
CA LEU A 83 18.20 -10.05 7.55
C LEU A 83 18.53 -11.05 8.66
N VAL A 84 18.09 -10.78 9.88
CA VAL A 84 18.29 -11.68 11.04
C VAL A 84 17.65 -13.03 10.79
N VAL A 85 16.41 -13.04 10.30
CA VAL A 85 15.68 -14.27 9.99
C VAL A 85 16.40 -15.09 8.90
N ILE A 86 16.89 -14.44 7.85
CA ILE A 86 17.65 -15.12 6.78
C ILE A 86 18.98 -15.68 7.31
N GLN A 87 19.64 -15.00 8.25
CA GLN A 87 20.87 -15.47 8.90
C GLN A 87 20.62 -16.70 9.77
N GLU A 88 19.52 -16.72 10.53
CA GLU A 88 19.15 -17.84 11.41
C GLU A 88 18.84 -19.13 10.62
N PHE A 89 18.20 -19.00 9.46
CA PHE A 89 17.84 -20.16 8.62
C PHE A 89 18.99 -20.70 7.75
N ARG A 90 20.17 -20.07 7.77
CA ARG A 90 21.38 -20.52 7.06
C ARG A 90 22.31 -21.26 7.99
#